data_AF-A0A5C7GRP5-F1
#
_entry.id   AF-A0A5C7GRP5-F1
#
_cell.length_a   1.000
_cell.length_b   1.000
_cell.length_c   1.000
_cell.angle_alpha   90.00
_cell.angle_beta   90.00
_cell.angle_gamma   90.00
#
_symmetry.space_group_name_H-M   'P 1'
#
loop_
_entity.id
_entity.type
_entity.pdbx_description
1 polymer ?
#
loop_
_entity_poly.entity_id
_entity_poly.type
_entity_poly.pdbx_seq_one_letter_code
_entity_poly.pdbx_strand_id
1 'polypeptide(L)'
;METSKVEGKRSLKEEEEEEEDDDDVGGLGFGEDDKKNKKGKKGSSSASPCCQVENCTADMSDAKRYHKRHKVCENHAKAPVVRLAGLQQRFCQQCSRFHEVSEFDEAKRSCRRRLAGHNERRRKSSAELYQGEGSN
;
A
#
# COMPACT_ATOMS: atom_id res chain seq x y z
N MET A 1 -44.87 9.57 38.17
CA MET A 1 -44.30 10.77 37.51
C MET A 1 -43.13 11.14 38.40
N GLU A 2 -41.85 11.03 38.05
CA GLU A 2 -41.18 11.17 36.77
C GLU A 2 -39.87 10.38 36.80
N THR A 3 -39.56 9.74 35.68
CA THR A 3 -38.25 9.18 35.34
C THR A 3 -37.28 10.31 35.00
N SER A 4 -36.16 10.42 35.71
CA SER A 4 -35.05 11.33 35.33
C SER A 4 -33.79 10.48 35.15
N LYS A 5 -33.57 9.95 33.95
CA LYS A 5 -32.79 10.53 32.84
C LYS A 5 -31.28 10.29 33.03
N VAL A 6 -30.86 9.15 32.48
CA VAL A 6 -29.47 8.79 32.19
C VAL A 6 -29.01 9.54 30.93
N GLU A 7 -27.94 10.31 31.05
CA GLU A 7 -27.13 10.80 29.91
C GLU A 7 -25.68 10.78 30.44
N GLY A 8 -24.80 9.86 30.06
CA GLY A 8 -24.43 9.58 28.68
C GLY A 8 -23.27 10.48 28.21
N LYS A 9 -22.25 10.73 29.05
CA LYS A 9 -21.04 11.48 28.66
C LYS A 9 -19.97 10.51 28.18
N ARG A 10 -20.05 10.24 26.89
CA ARG A 10 -19.14 9.43 26.06
C ARG A 10 -17.91 10.30 25.78
N SER A 11 -16.79 10.01 26.42
CA SER A 11 -15.49 10.57 26.04
C SER A 11 -15.12 10.05 24.66
N LEU A 12 -15.01 10.97 23.70
CA LEU A 12 -14.33 10.76 22.44
C LEU A 12 -12.85 10.54 22.75
N LYS A 13 -12.37 9.31 22.57
CA LYS A 13 -10.94 9.03 22.53
C LYS A 13 -10.56 9.01 21.07
N GLU A 14 -9.92 10.10 20.64
CA GLU A 14 -9.26 10.24 19.35
C GLU A 14 -8.19 9.14 19.26
N GLU A 15 -8.23 8.36 18.18
CA GLU A 15 -7.23 7.34 17.90
C GLU A 15 -6.07 8.03 17.17
N GLU A 16 -4.98 8.27 17.90
CA GLU A 16 -3.69 8.65 17.34
C GLU A 16 -3.16 7.47 16.51
N GLU A 17 -3.06 7.65 15.19
CA GLU A 17 -2.37 6.68 14.31
C GLU A 17 -0.86 6.87 14.53
N GLU A 18 -0.24 5.94 15.27
CA GLU A 18 1.22 5.85 15.41
C GLU A 18 1.83 5.47 14.05
N GLU A 19 2.65 6.38 13.51
CA GLU A 19 3.49 6.16 12.34
C GLU A 19 4.68 5.27 12.75
N GLU A 20 4.70 4.00 12.31
CA GLU A 20 5.90 3.17 12.43
C GLU A 20 6.94 3.60 11.39
N ASP A 21 7.97 4.30 11.88
CA ASP A 21 9.24 4.58 11.20
C ASP A 21 10.03 3.27 11.06
N ASP A 22 10.19 2.76 9.84
CA ASP A 22 11.04 1.60 9.54
C ASP A 22 12.49 2.08 9.49
N ASP A 23 13.13 2.11 10.66
CA ASP A 23 14.54 2.42 10.85
C ASP A 23 15.42 1.51 9.96
N ASP A 24 16.32 2.19 9.26
CA ASP A 24 17.45 1.70 8.49
C ASP A 24 18.28 0.67 9.28
N VAL A 25 18.36 -0.58 8.78
CA VAL A 25 19.41 -1.52 9.19
C VAL A 25 20.34 -1.84 8.02
N GLY A 26 21.29 -0.92 7.82
CA GLY A 26 22.71 -1.16 7.55
C GLY A 26 23.09 -2.44 6.79
N GLY A 27 23.17 -2.34 5.47
CA GLY A 27 23.89 -3.29 4.62
C GLY A 27 25.40 -3.06 4.68
N LEU A 28 26.13 -3.87 5.46
CA LEU A 28 27.59 -3.95 5.40
C LEU A 28 28.01 -4.74 4.15
N GLY A 29 28.42 -4.00 3.11
CA GLY A 29 29.02 -4.55 1.91
C GLY A 29 30.53 -4.74 2.09
N PHE A 30 30.99 -5.99 2.03
CA PHE A 30 32.36 -6.35 1.69
C PHE A 30 32.31 -7.44 0.61
N GLY A 31 32.95 -7.18 -0.53
CA GLY A 31 33.03 -8.13 -1.64
C GLY A 31 33.42 -7.47 -2.97
N GLU A 32 34.65 -6.97 -3.04
CA GLU A 32 35.38 -6.90 -4.32
C GLU A 32 35.69 -8.33 -4.78
N ASP A 33 35.57 -8.60 -6.08
CA ASP A 33 36.51 -9.38 -6.90
C ASP A 33 35.89 -9.74 -8.26
N ASP A 34 36.42 -9.06 -9.28
CA ASP A 34 36.46 -9.38 -10.70
C ASP A 34 36.12 -10.82 -11.14
N LYS A 35 35.08 -10.96 -11.98
CA LYS A 35 35.04 -12.00 -13.02
C LYS A 35 34.30 -11.58 -14.28
N LYS A 36 35.07 -10.96 -15.17
CA LYS A 36 34.98 -10.93 -16.63
C LYS A 36 34.09 -12.04 -17.23
N ASN A 37 32.94 -11.67 -17.79
CA ASN A 37 32.30 -12.43 -18.87
C ASN A 37 31.94 -11.50 -20.04
N LYS A 38 32.78 -11.57 -21.08
CA LYS A 38 32.63 -10.85 -22.34
C LYS A 38 31.87 -11.78 -23.30
N LYS A 39 30.57 -11.55 -23.52
CA LYS A 39 29.85 -12.02 -24.73
C LYS A 39 28.54 -11.26 -24.96
N GLY A 40 28.65 -10.27 -25.85
CA GLY A 40 27.68 -9.77 -26.83
C GLY A 40 26.18 -9.76 -26.52
N LYS A 41 25.57 -8.57 -26.66
CA LYS A 41 24.59 -8.28 -27.73
C LYS A 41 24.10 -6.83 -27.65
N LYS A 42 24.20 -6.16 -28.80
CA LYS A 42 23.43 -5.00 -29.31
C LYS A 42 22.96 -3.93 -28.31
N GLY A 43 23.43 -2.70 -28.55
CA GLY A 43 22.93 -1.49 -27.91
C GLY A 43 21.41 -1.42 -27.93
N SER A 44 20.84 -1.54 -26.74
CA SER A 44 19.55 -0.97 -26.38
C SER A 44 19.87 -0.11 -25.18
N SER A 45 19.52 1.16 -25.27
CA SER A 45 19.57 2.13 -24.18
C SER A 45 19.39 1.45 -22.82
N SER A 46 20.38 1.61 -21.95
CA SER A 46 20.27 1.36 -20.51
C SER A 46 19.24 2.34 -19.94
N ALA A 47 17.97 2.17 -20.32
CA ALA A 47 16.88 2.93 -19.76
C ALA A 47 16.78 2.50 -18.32
N SER A 48 17.26 3.35 -17.41
CA SER A 48 17.08 3.17 -15.98
C SER A 48 15.62 2.81 -15.72
N PRO A 49 15.34 1.88 -14.79
CA PRO A 49 13.97 1.54 -14.47
C PRO A 49 13.26 2.83 -14.03
N CYS A 50 12.25 3.25 -14.79
CA CYS A 50 11.46 4.44 -14.53
C CYS A 50 10.04 4.06 -14.10
N CYS A 51 9.38 4.99 -13.42
CA CYS A 51 7.98 4.83 -13.03
C CYS A 51 7.08 4.83 -14.26
N GLN A 52 6.07 3.95 -14.28
CA GLN A 52 5.12 3.86 -15.40
C GLN A 52 4.09 5.00 -15.46
N VAL A 53 4.01 5.86 -14.44
CA VAL A 53 3.07 6.99 -14.38
C VAL A 53 3.42 8.04 -15.42
N GLU A 54 2.41 8.65 -16.04
CA GLU A 54 2.62 9.65 -17.10
C GLU A 54 3.45 10.83 -16.58
N ASN A 55 4.42 11.25 -17.40
CA ASN A 55 5.33 12.35 -17.10
C ASN A 55 6.17 12.16 -15.81
N CYS A 56 6.27 10.92 -15.31
CA CYS A 56 7.16 10.62 -14.20
C CYS A 56 8.53 10.20 -14.72
N THR A 57 9.56 10.99 -14.41
CA THR A 57 10.96 10.69 -14.71
C THR A 57 11.74 10.23 -13.48
N ALA A 58 11.04 9.77 -12.44
CA ALA A 58 11.68 9.29 -11.22
C ALA A 58 12.57 8.08 -11.54
N ASP A 59 13.85 8.18 -11.20
CA ASP A 59 14.78 7.07 -11.28
C ASP A 59 14.45 6.04 -10.20
N MET A 60 14.36 4.76 -10.61
CA MET A 60 14.06 3.66 -9.69
C MET A 60 15.24 2.71 -9.54
N SER A 61 16.46 3.11 -9.91
CA SER A 61 17.66 2.26 -9.83
C SER A 61 17.92 1.86 -8.37
N ASP A 62 17.84 2.84 -7.46
CA ASP A 62 18.03 2.65 -6.02
C ASP A 62 16.74 2.41 -5.23
N ALA A 63 15.58 2.35 -5.88
CA ALA A 63 14.30 2.14 -5.20
C ALA A 63 14.21 0.73 -4.57
N LYS A 64 13.38 0.57 -3.52
CA LYS A 64 13.11 -0.73 -2.89
C LYS A 64 12.64 -1.77 -3.93
N ARG A 65 12.95 -3.05 -3.70
CA ARG A 65 12.64 -4.16 -4.63
C ARG A 65 11.15 -4.22 -5.03
N TYR A 66 10.25 -3.89 -4.10
CA TYR A 66 8.81 -3.81 -4.34
C TYR A 66 8.48 -2.78 -5.42
N HIS A 67 8.97 -1.55 -5.26
CA HIS A 67 8.80 -0.43 -6.19
C HIS A 67 9.34 -0.81 -7.58
N LYS A 68 10.57 -1.35 -7.66
CA LYS A 68 11.17 -1.84 -8.92
C LYS A 68 10.32 -2.88 -9.64
N ARG A 69 9.79 -3.88 -8.90
CA ARG A 69 8.95 -4.94 -9.47
C ARG A 69 7.66 -4.40 -10.08
N HIS A 70 7.04 -3.42 -9.42
CA HIS A 70 5.75 -2.85 -9.83
C HIS A 70 5.87 -1.59 -10.69
N LYS A 71 7.10 -1.15 -11.00
CA LYS A 71 7.41 0.04 -11.80
C LYS A 71 6.67 1.29 -11.30
N VAL A 72 6.58 1.42 -9.97
CA VAL A 72 5.95 2.54 -9.29
C VAL A 72 6.92 3.13 -8.27
N CYS A 73 7.19 4.43 -8.34
CA CYS A 73 8.01 5.12 -7.34
C CYS A 73 7.24 5.29 -6.01
N GLU A 74 7.95 5.57 -4.92
CA GLU A 74 7.34 5.67 -3.59
C GLU A 74 6.26 6.75 -3.52
N ASN A 75 6.48 7.88 -4.20
CA ASN A 75 5.53 8.98 -4.26
C ASN A 75 4.21 8.54 -4.92
N HIS A 76 4.28 7.85 -6.06
CA HIS A 76 3.09 7.37 -6.78
C HIS A 76 2.43 6.14 -6.16
N ALA A 77 3.16 5.37 -5.35
CA ALA A 77 2.56 4.30 -4.55
C ALA A 77 1.67 4.87 -3.43
N LYS A 78 2.01 6.07 -2.91
CA LYS A 78 1.27 6.77 -1.85
C LYS A 78 0.27 7.81 -2.37
N ALA A 79 0.46 8.31 -3.59
CA ALA A 79 -0.37 9.36 -4.17
C ALA A 79 -1.86 8.96 -4.24
N PRO A 80 -2.78 9.87 -3.87
CA PRO A 80 -4.23 9.60 -3.95
C PRO A 80 -4.72 9.54 -5.40
N VAL A 81 -4.09 10.29 -6.31
CA VAL A 81 -4.45 10.35 -7.73
C VAL A 81 -3.18 10.45 -8.57
N VAL A 82 -3.10 9.64 -9.63
CA VAL A 82 -2.06 9.70 -10.67
C VAL A 82 -2.70 9.67 -12.04
N ARG A 83 -1.99 10.14 -13.08
CA ARG A 83 -2.43 10.00 -14.47
C ARG A 83 -1.69 8.85 -15.15
N LEU A 84 -2.46 7.92 -15.71
CA LEU A 84 -1.98 6.74 -16.42
C LEU A 84 -2.92 6.45 -17.59
N ALA A 85 -2.38 6.44 -18.81
CA ALA A 85 -3.14 6.31 -20.05
C ALA A 85 -4.31 7.32 -20.17
N GLY A 86 -4.08 8.57 -19.72
CA GLY A 86 -5.09 9.63 -19.70
C GLY A 86 -6.19 9.49 -18.65
N LEU A 87 -6.19 8.42 -17.85
CA LEU A 87 -7.16 8.19 -16.78
C LEU A 87 -6.59 8.57 -15.41
N GLN A 88 -7.46 9.06 -14.53
CA GLN A 88 -7.14 9.24 -13.12
C GLN A 88 -7.20 7.89 -12.42
N GLN A 89 -6.03 7.43 -11.96
CA GLN A 89 -5.87 6.15 -11.30
C GLN A 89 -5.23 6.31 -9.91
N ARG A 90 -5.36 5.28 -9.09
CA ARG A 90 -4.71 5.15 -7.78
C ARG A 90 -4.11 3.76 -7.66
N PHE A 91 -2.97 3.67 -6.99
CA PHE A 91 -2.31 2.39 -6.73
C PHE A 91 -3.01 1.64 -5.59
N CYS A 92 -3.51 0.43 -5.86
CA CYS A 92 -4.10 -0.43 -4.84
C CYS A 92 -3.01 -1.28 -4.19
N GLN A 93 -2.74 -1.05 -2.90
CA GLN A 93 -1.69 -1.77 -2.16
C GLN A 93 -1.95 -3.28 -2.10
N GLN A 94 -3.22 -3.70 -2.04
CA GLN A 94 -3.61 -5.10 -1.94
C GLN A 94 -3.57 -5.84 -3.29
N CYS A 95 -3.69 -5.12 -4.40
CA CYS A 95 -3.63 -5.69 -5.74
C CYS A 95 -2.25 -5.51 -6.37
N SER A 96 -1.43 -4.59 -5.85
CA SER A 96 -0.20 -4.09 -6.46
C SER A 96 -0.39 -3.65 -7.92
N ARG A 97 -1.52 -3.00 -8.22
CA ARG A 97 -1.93 -2.53 -9.54
C ARG A 97 -2.66 -1.19 -9.45
N PHE A 98 -2.63 -0.43 -10.55
CA PHE A 98 -3.41 0.79 -10.71
C PHE A 98 -4.86 0.46 -11.08
N HIS A 99 -5.77 1.17 -10.43
CA HIS A 99 -7.21 1.11 -10.63
C HIS A 99 -7.73 2.54 -10.78
N GLU A 100 -8.86 2.75 -11.45
CA GLU A 100 -9.47 4.09 -11.50
C GLU A 100 -9.80 4.59 -10.10
N VAL A 101 -9.67 5.90 -9.87
CA VAL A 101 -9.96 6.51 -8.55
C VAL A 101 -11.40 6.20 -8.11
N SER A 102 -12.34 6.10 -9.05
CA SER A 102 -13.74 5.71 -8.84
C SER A 102 -13.94 4.32 -8.20
N GLU A 103 -12.95 3.43 -8.28
CA GLU A 103 -12.98 2.10 -7.66
C GLU A 103 -12.53 2.10 -6.19
N PHE A 104 -12.21 3.26 -5.62
CA PHE A 104 -11.77 3.42 -4.23
C PHE A 104 -12.81 4.16 -3.40
N ASP A 105 -12.77 3.91 -2.10
CA ASP A 105 -13.34 4.80 -1.10
C ASP A 105 -12.13 5.62 -0.62
N GLU A 106 -12.10 6.93 -0.85
CA GLU A 106 -10.89 7.78 -0.71
C GLU A 106 -10.14 7.59 0.62
N ALA A 107 -10.88 7.29 1.69
CA ALA A 107 -10.39 6.93 3.03
C ALA A 107 -9.56 5.63 3.11
N LYS A 108 -9.56 4.79 2.05
CA LYS A 108 -8.91 3.47 2.03
C LYS A 108 -7.96 3.35 0.85
N ARG A 109 -6.80 2.72 1.10
CA ARG A 109 -5.72 2.50 0.11
C ARG A 109 -5.89 1.22 -0.74
N SER A 110 -7.03 0.53 -0.61
CA SER A 110 -7.38 -0.67 -1.36
C SER A 110 -8.68 -0.48 -2.14
N CYS A 111 -8.78 -1.02 -3.35
CA CYS A 111 -10.00 -0.94 -4.15
C CYS A 111 -11.18 -1.64 -3.47
N ARG A 112 -12.40 -1.15 -3.73
CA ARG A 112 -13.67 -1.62 -3.14
C ARG A 112 -13.84 -3.13 -3.23
N ARG A 113 -13.49 -3.71 -4.38
CA ARG A 113 -13.58 -5.16 -4.63
C ARG A 113 -12.82 -5.99 -3.60
N ARG A 114 -11.61 -5.56 -3.24
CA ARG A 114 -10.77 -6.28 -2.28
C ARG A 114 -11.20 -5.99 -0.83
N LEU A 115 -11.61 -4.75 -0.56
CA LEU A 115 -12.07 -4.31 0.75
C LEU A 115 -13.33 -5.06 1.21
N ALA A 116 -14.29 -5.29 0.31
CA ALA A 116 -15.51 -6.05 0.63
C ALA A 116 -15.21 -7.44 1.20
N GLY A 117 -14.29 -8.19 0.58
CA GLY A 117 -13.88 -9.50 1.06
C GLY A 117 -13.10 -9.47 2.37
N HIS A 118 -12.32 -8.42 2.63
CA HIS A 118 -11.64 -8.24 3.92
C HIS A 118 -12.65 -7.93 5.04
N ASN A 119 -13.60 -7.03 4.78
CA ASN A 119 -14.64 -6.64 5.74
C ASN A 119 -15.53 -7.82 6.13
N GLU A 120 -15.91 -8.68 5.17
CA GLU A 120 -16.71 -9.87 5.47
C GLU A 120 -15.98 -10.84 6.41
N ARG A 121 -14.70 -11.14 6.15
CA ARG A 121 -13.92 -12.03 7.03
C ARG A 121 -13.75 -11.47 8.43
N ARG A 122 -13.54 -10.15 8.55
CA ARG A 122 -13.47 -9.46 9.86
C ARG A 122 -14.78 -9.58 10.63
N ARG A 123 -15.93 -9.40 9.97
CA ARG A 123 -17.26 -9.54 10.60
C ARG A 123 -17.55 -10.97 11.06
N LYS A 124 -17.13 -12.00 10.30
CA LYS A 124 -17.29 -13.42 10.69
C LYS A 124 -16.42 -13.78 11.89
N SER A 125 -15.15 -13.37 11.88
CA SER A 125 -14.23 -13.62 13.01
C SER A 125 -14.71 -12.97 14.31
N SER A 126 -15.26 -11.75 14.27
CA SER A 126 -15.86 -11.14 15.46
C SER A 126 -17.12 -11.86 15.93
N ALA A 127 -17.93 -12.42 15.02
CA ALA A 127 -19.16 -13.12 15.39
C ALA A 127 -18.88 -14.49 16.05
N GLU A 128 -17.88 -15.23 15.58
CA GLU A 128 -17.50 -16.52 16.16
C GLU A 128 -16.93 -16.39 17.58
N LEU A 129 -16.20 -15.31 17.87
CA LEU A 129 -15.66 -15.06 19.21
C LEU A 129 -16.78 -14.88 20.26
N TYR A 130 -17.86 -14.18 19.90
CA TYR A 130 -19.00 -13.95 20.81
C TYR A 130 -19.93 -15.16 20.96
N GLN A 131 -19.85 -16.16 20.09
CA GLN A 131 -20.67 -17.38 20.17
C GLN A 131 -20.00 -18.52 20.97
N GLY A 132 -18.72 -18.39 21.31
CA GLY A 132 -17.95 -19.41 22.04
C GLY A 132 -18.02 -19.35 23.58
N GLU A 133 -18.52 -18.27 24.19
CA GLU A 133 -18.52 -18.09 25.65
C GLU A 133 -19.85 -18.48 26.34
N GLY A 134 -20.79 -19.12 25.63
CA GLY A 134 -22.15 -19.39 26.11
C GLY A 134 -22.54 -20.86 26.31
N SER A 135 -21.61 -21.79 26.31
CA SER A 135 -21.93 -23.20 26.57
C SER A 135 -20.77 -23.92 27.24
N ASN A 136 -20.71 -23.81 28.56
CA ASN A 136 -20.22 -24.90 29.39
C ASN A 136 -20.84 -24.88 30.79
#